data_AF-A0A936TPB0-F1
#
_entry.id   AF-A0A936TPB0-F1
#
_cell.length_a   1.000
_cell.length_b   1.000
_cell.length_c   1.000
_cell.angle_alpha   90.00
_cell.angle_beta   90.00
_cell.angle_gamma   90.00
#
_symmetry.space_group_name_H-M   'P 1'
#
loop_
_entity.id
_entity.type
_entity.pdbx_description
1 polymer ?
#
loop_
_entity_poly.entity_id
_entity_poly.type
_entity_poly.pdbx_seq_one_letter_code
_entity_poly.pdbx_strand_id
1 'polypeptide(L)'
;MNDSVITLPHLRTLIGLRVRYRGEICVVVEILESPPALVLELLAPATLMADQHGHPWEYGMENRVIRILSDDRTGLNDDLLELDILD
;
A
#
# COMPACT_ATOMS: atom_id res chain seq x y z
N MET A 1 24.39 -10.29 11.12
CA MET A 1 23.48 -11.44 10.86
C MET A 1 22.18 -11.10 11.58
N ASN A 2 21.08 -10.68 10.96
CA ASN A 2 20.59 -10.80 9.59
C ASN A 2 20.09 -9.43 9.10
N ASP A 3 20.88 -8.77 8.25
CA ASP A 3 20.34 -7.76 7.36
C ASP A 3 19.52 -8.52 6.32
N SER A 4 18.23 -8.71 6.58
CA SER A 4 17.26 -8.94 5.52
C SER A 4 17.23 -7.64 4.72
N VAL A 5 18.26 -7.42 3.88
CA VAL A 5 18.30 -6.34 2.92
C VAL A 5 17.20 -6.68 1.95
N ILE A 6 15.99 -6.22 2.26
CA ILE A 6 14.89 -6.18 1.33
C ILE A 6 15.39 -5.28 0.21
N THR A 7 15.96 -5.90 -0.82
CA THR A 7 16.59 -5.17 -1.90
C THR A 7 15.47 -4.48 -2.67
N LEU A 8 15.67 -3.20 -2.96
CA LEU A 8 14.77 -2.38 -3.77
C LEU A 8 14.24 -3.09 -5.04
N PRO A 9 15.06 -3.85 -5.82
CA PRO A 9 14.54 -4.67 -6.92
C PRO A 9 13.51 -5.73 -6.51
N HIS A 10 13.64 -6.36 -5.33
CA HIS A 10 12.66 -7.32 -4.82
C HIS A 10 11.36 -6.66 -4.37
N LEU A 11 11.41 -5.43 -3.86
CA LEU A 11 10.18 -4.67 -3.57
C LEU A 11 9.45 -4.28 -4.84
N ARG A 12 10.19 -3.93 -5.90
CA ARG A 12 9.58 -3.57 -7.18
C ARG A 12 8.83 -4.72 -7.82
N THR A 13 9.16 -5.98 -7.50
CA THR A 13 8.35 -7.12 -7.97
C THR A 13 6.99 -7.22 -7.26
N LEU A 14 6.78 -6.49 -6.16
CA LEU A 14 5.49 -6.40 -5.49
C LEU A 14 4.55 -5.42 -6.18
N ILE A 15 5.03 -4.54 -7.08
CA ILE A 15 4.16 -3.63 -7.82
C ILE A 15 3.21 -4.45 -8.70
N GLY A 16 1.91 -4.15 -8.61
CA GLY A 16 0.82 -4.89 -9.24
C GLY A 16 0.26 -6.03 -8.39
N LEU A 17 0.88 -6.34 -7.24
CA LEU A 17 0.38 -7.37 -6.33
C LEU A 17 -0.89 -6.88 -5.64
N ARG A 18 -1.91 -7.75 -5.61
CA ARG A 18 -3.16 -7.50 -4.88
C ARG A 18 -3.00 -7.98 -3.44
N VAL A 19 -3.31 -7.10 -2.52
CA VAL A 19 -3.18 -7.34 -1.08
C VAL A 19 -4.47 -6.94 -0.39
N ARG A 20 -4.79 -7.60 0.72
CA ARG A 20 -5.86 -7.20 1.63
C ARG A 20 -5.22 -6.53 2.83
N TYR A 21 -5.60 -5.29 3.08
CA TYR A 21 -5.12 -4.50 4.20
C TYR A 21 -6.31 -3.96 4.99
N ARG A 22 -6.39 -4.27 6.29
CA ARG A 22 -7.51 -3.91 7.18
C ARG A 22 -8.90 -4.28 6.62
N GLY A 23 -8.97 -5.36 5.87
CA GLY A 23 -10.21 -5.87 5.27
C GLY A 23 -10.57 -5.27 3.91
N GLU A 24 -9.75 -4.35 3.39
CA GLU A 24 -9.94 -3.73 2.08
C GLU A 24 -8.97 -4.32 1.06
N ILE A 25 -9.43 -4.50 -0.19
CA ILE A 25 -8.57 -4.99 -1.27
C ILE A 25 -7.83 -3.78 -1.84
N CYS A 26 -6.52 -3.86 -1.85
CA CYS A 26 -5.64 -2.86 -2.43
C CYS A 26 -4.70 -3.51 -3.46
N VAL A 27 -4.09 -2.69 -4.29
CA VAL A 27 -3.00 -3.09 -5.18
C VAL A 27 -1.77 -2.25 -4.88
N VAL A 28 -0.60 -2.86 -4.89
CA VAL A 28 0.66 -2.13 -4.75
C VAL A 28 0.91 -1.38 -6.06
N VAL A 29 0.98 -0.05 -6.01
CA VAL A 29 1.18 0.79 -7.21
C VAL A 29 2.59 1.36 -7.29
N GLU A 30 3.24 1.58 -6.14
CA GLU A 30 4.56 2.19 -6.07
C GLU A 30 5.34 1.72 -4.85
N ILE A 31 6.66 1.82 -4.92
CA ILE A 31 7.59 1.54 -3.82
C ILE A 31 8.46 2.77 -3.60
N LEU A 32 8.45 3.31 -2.38
CA LEU A 32 9.36 4.37 -1.96
C LEU A 32 10.67 3.78 -1.45
N GLU A 33 11.79 4.42 -1.77
CA GLU A 33 13.13 3.90 -1.46
C GLU A 33 13.74 4.44 -0.16
N SER A 34 13.30 5.61 0.30
CA SER A 34 13.89 6.30 1.45
C SER A 34 12.84 7.16 2.17
N PRO A 35 12.21 6.66 3.24
CA PRO A 35 12.32 5.30 3.79
C PRO A 35 11.60 4.25 2.91
N PRO A 36 12.00 2.96 3.01
CA PRO A 36 11.35 1.89 2.26
C PRO A 36 9.87 1.77 2.64
N ALA A 37 8.97 2.00 1.69
CA ALA A 37 7.52 1.92 1.89
C ALA A 37 6.79 1.39 0.64
N LEU A 38 5.66 0.75 0.86
CA LEU A 38 4.71 0.31 -0.16
C LEU A 38 3.61 1.36 -0.29
N VAL A 39 3.32 1.79 -1.51
CA VAL A 39 2.14 2.58 -1.82
C VAL A 39 1.06 1.64 -2.33
N LEU A 40 -0.05 1.59 -1.60
CA LEU A 40 -1.22 0.79 -1.90
C LEU A 40 -2.32 1.69 -2.42
N GLU A 41 -2.91 1.31 -3.53
CA GLU A 41 -4.12 1.94 -4.06
C GLU A 41 -5.32 1.07 -3.71
N LEU A 42 -6.34 1.68 -3.10
CA LEU A 42 -7.55 1.00 -2.71
C LEU A 42 -8.38 0.59 -3.94
N LEU A 43 -8.63 -0.70 -4.12
CA LEU A 43 -9.56 -1.25 -5.11
C LEU A 43 -11.01 -1.17 -4.59
N ALA A 44 -11.42 0.00 -4.11
CA ALA A 44 -12.80 0.22 -3.73
C ALA A 44 -13.67 0.24 -5.00
N PRO A 45 -14.87 -0.37 -5.00
CA PRO A 45 -15.86 -0.05 -6.01
C PRO A 45 -16.11 1.45 -5.88
N ALA A 46 -15.88 2.20 -6.97
CA ALA A 46 -16.12 3.63 -7.04
C ALA A 46 -17.52 3.90 -6.50
N THR A 47 -17.61 4.26 -5.22
CA THR A 47 -18.87 4.60 -4.59
C THR A 47 -19.10 6.02 -5.04
N LEU A 48 -19.65 6.12 -6.24
CA LEU A 48 -20.06 7.34 -6.90
C LEU A 48 -21.25 7.86 -6.10
N MET A 49 -20.99 8.36 -4.89
CA MET A 49 -21.94 9.20 -4.19
C MET A 49 -21.95 10.50 -4.98
N ALA A 50 -22.92 10.59 -5.88
CA ALA A 50 -23.22 11.80 -6.61
C ALA A 50 -23.52 12.89 -5.58
N ASP A 51 -22.54 13.75 -5.32
CA ASP A 51 -22.79 14.96 -4.57
C ASP A 51 -23.82 15.76 -5.38
N GLN A 52 -25.00 15.96 -4.80
CA GLN A 52 -26.17 16.58 -5.41
C GLN A 52 -25.95 18.03 -5.89
N HIS A 53 -24.73 18.56 -5.72
CA HIS A 53 -24.32 19.91 -6.08
C HIS A 53 -23.43 20.01 -7.34
N GLY A 54 -23.25 18.92 -8.10
CA GLY A 54 -22.73 19.02 -9.48
C GLY A 54 -21.25 19.38 -9.60
N HIS A 55 -20.46 19.20 -8.54
CA HIS A 55 -19.01 19.24 -8.62
C HIS A 55 -18.49 17.81 -8.73
N PRO A 56 -17.92 17.40 -9.87
CA PRO A 56 -17.19 16.14 -9.98
C PRO A 56 -15.91 16.30 -9.17
N TRP A 57 -16.01 16.20 -7.85
CA TRP A 57 -14.85 15.85 -7.06
C TRP A 57 -14.48 14.46 -7.54
N GLU A 58 -13.45 14.39 -8.36
CA GLU A 58 -12.69 13.17 -8.57
C GLU A 58 -12.38 12.67 -7.16
N TYR A 59 -13.15 11.69 -6.68
CA TYR A 59 -12.86 10.96 -5.46
C TYR A 59 -11.55 10.26 -5.76
N GLY A 60 -10.45 10.97 -5.50
CA GLY A 60 -9.11 10.51 -5.75
C GLY A 60 -8.96 9.17 -5.05
N MET A 61 -8.56 8.16 -5.82
CA MET A 61 -8.24 6.85 -5.29
C MET A 61 -7.39 7.04 -4.02
N GLU A 62 -7.91 6.53 -2.89
CA GLU A 62 -7.23 6.69 -1.61
C GLU A 62 -5.95 5.84 -1.64
N ASN A 63 -4.81 6.53 -1.77
CA ASN A 63 -3.50 5.91 -1.70
C ASN A 63 -3.05 5.81 -0.24
N ARG A 64 -2.71 4.61 0.20
CA ARG A 64 -2.17 4.32 1.53
C ARG A 64 -0.69 3.98 1.44
N VAL A 65 0.11 4.59 2.30
CA VAL A 65 1.55 4.33 2.37
C VAL A 65 1.85 3.48 3.60
N ILE A 66 2.33 2.26 3.39
CA ILE A 66 2.74 1.34 4.45
C ILE A 66 4.27 1.28 4.49
N ARG A 67 4.86 1.62 5.62
CA ARG A 67 6.31 1.49 5.79
C ARG A 67 6.67 0.02 5.90
N ILE A 68 7.78 -0.36 5.28
CA ILE A 68 8.25 -1.75 5.36
C ILE A 68 8.94 -2.00 6.70
N LEU A 69 9.67 -0.99 7.18
CA LEU A 69 10.39 -1.04 8.45
C LEU A 69 9.64 -0.29 9.55
N SER A 70 9.80 -0.79 10.77
CA SER A 70 9.45 -0.07 12.00
C SER A 70 10.28 1.21 12.17
N ASP A 71 9.81 2.15 12.99
CA ASP A 71 10.46 3.45 13.22
C ASP A 71 11.92 3.32 13.70
N ASP A 72 12.16 2.36 14.60
CA ASP A 72 13.48 2.00 15.13
C ASP A 72 14.36 1.22 14.11
N ARG A 73 13.83 0.89 12.93
CA ARG A 73 14.48 0.12 11.84
C ARG A 73 15.00 -1.26 12.24
N THR A 74 14.65 -1.75 13.42
CA THR A 74 15.08 -3.04 13.97
C THR A 74 14.18 -4.21 13.55
N GLY A 75 13.04 -3.93 12.92
CA GLY A 75 12.09 -4.95 12.48
C GLY A 75 11.14 -4.47 11.39
N LEU A 76 10.29 -5.38 10.91
CA LEU A 76 9.21 -5.08 9.98
C LEU A 76 8.13 -4.24 10.68
N ASN A 77 7.42 -3.42 9.92
CA ASN A 77 6.29 -2.66 10.43
C ASN A 77 5.08 -3.58 10.67
N ASP A 78 4.32 -3.36 11.74
CA ASP A 78 3.12 -4.15 12.05
C ASP A 78 2.07 -4.06 10.93
N ASP A 79 1.91 -2.88 10.31
CA ASP A 79 1.02 -2.69 9.16
C ASP A 79 1.42 -3.55 7.95
N LEU A 80 2.70 -3.93 7.84
CA LEU A 80 3.16 -4.87 6.83
C LEU A 80 2.76 -6.31 7.19
N LEU A 81 2.78 -6.67 8.48
CA LEU A 81 2.33 -7.99 8.94
C LEU A 81 0.81 -8.16 8.79
N GLU A 82 0.05 -7.07 8.82
CA GLU A 82 -1.40 -7.09 8.56
C GLU A 82 -1.77 -7.30 7.08
N LEU A 83 -0.80 -7.28 6.15
CA LEU A 83 -1.04 -7.50 4.74
C LEU A 83 -1.23 -8.98 4.42
N ASP A 84 -2.37 -9.29 3.83
CA ASP A 84 -2.66 -10.63 3.30
C ASP A 84 -2.58 -10.60 1.76
N ILE A 85 -1.78 -11.48 1.17
CA ILE A 85 -1.54 -11.51 -0.29
C ILE A 85 -2.67 -12.32 -0.95
N LEU A 86 -3.32 -11.73 -1.97
CA LEU A 86 -4.54 -12.31 -2.57
C LEU A 86 -4.32 -13.16 -3.83
N ASP A 87 -3.08 -13.37 -4.28
CA ASP A 87 -2.65 -14.09 -5.50
C ASP A 87 -3.13 -13.48 -6.84
#